data_AF-Q2RLM7-F1
#
_entry.id   AF-Q2RLM7-F1
#
_cell.length_a   1.000
_cell.length_b   1.000
_cell.length_c   1.000
_cell.angle_alpha   90.00
_cell.angle_beta   90.00
_cell.angle_gamma   90.00
#
_symmetry.space_group_name_H-M   'P 1'
#
loop_
_entity.id
_entity.type
_entity.pdbx_description
1 polymer ?
#
loop_
_entity_poly.entity_id
_entity_poly.type
_entity_poly.pdbx_seq_one_letter_code
_entity_poly.pdbx_strand_id
1 'polypeptide(L)'
;MWSIRRRRWIFMGVKGRDMLLWLFWGVTIMSLACLLGGYVRPGYFFFAGQVILTVILFYWRYLTRKTAARMSSNLGLKAVGLVPLRRGWVGFLIWLSGHRLEGRWIKAYEVHLLPRAKKTSLTLFLEEMAADLEFLKARMPGCLFMWETSAPLPASIREYVRGQAERGMAIWEKGQWFPGPPGAGKDIKKSKCRYGCVIVSEK
;
A
#
# COMPACT_ATOMS: atom_id res chain seq x y z
N MET A 1 14.85 -13.96 19.40
CA MET A 1 15.41 -13.06 18.37
C MET A 1 15.06 -13.63 17.00
N TRP A 2 14.04 -13.09 16.32
CA TRP A 2 13.55 -13.67 15.06
C TRP A 2 14.47 -13.27 13.90
N SER A 3 15.33 -14.20 13.48
CA SER A 3 16.10 -14.09 12.25
C SER A 3 15.13 -14.15 11.06
N ILE A 4 14.64 -12.98 10.65
CA ILE A 4 13.94 -12.81 9.38
C ILE A 4 14.98 -13.07 8.28
N ARG A 5 15.14 -14.33 7.88
CA ARG A 5 15.89 -14.74 6.68
C ARG A 5 15.54 -13.76 5.56
N ARG A 6 16.56 -13.24 4.88
CA ARG A 6 16.49 -12.28 3.77
C ARG A 6 15.67 -12.84 2.59
N ARG A 7 14.35 -13.03 2.74
CA ARG A 7 13.47 -13.15 1.59
C ARG A 7 13.47 -11.78 0.92
N ARG A 8 14.01 -11.69 -0.29
CA ARG A 8 13.88 -10.49 -1.12
C ARG A 8 12.38 -10.31 -1.34
N TRP A 9 11.78 -9.37 -0.62
CA TRP A 9 10.36 -9.06 -0.76
C TRP A 9 10.16 -8.41 -2.13
N ILE A 10 9.39 -9.07 -3.02
CA ILE A 10 9.08 -8.60 -4.39
C ILE A 10 7.77 -7.79 -4.40
N PHE A 11 7.38 -7.21 -3.26
CA PHE A 11 6.06 -6.62 -3.13
C PHE A 11 6.11 -5.10 -3.33
N MET A 12 5.32 -4.64 -4.29
CA MET A 12 5.02 -3.23 -4.57
C MET A 12 3.74 -2.77 -3.83
N GLY A 13 3.16 -3.59 -2.95
CA GLY A 13 1.91 -3.28 -2.26
C GLY A 13 0.72 -3.10 -3.21
N VAL A 14 -0.39 -2.60 -2.69
CA VAL A 14 -1.63 -2.37 -3.44
C VAL A 14 -1.45 -1.31 -4.53
N LYS A 15 -0.55 -0.35 -4.33
CA LYS A 15 -0.23 0.65 -5.36
C LYS A 15 0.47 0.07 -6.58
N GLY A 16 1.33 -0.93 -6.40
CA GLY A 16 1.89 -1.66 -7.54
C GLY A 16 0.83 -2.38 -8.36
N ARG A 17 -0.18 -2.98 -7.71
CA ARG A 17 -1.33 -3.58 -8.40
C ARG A 17 -2.08 -2.54 -9.22
N ASP A 18 -2.38 -1.39 -8.61
CA ASP A 18 -3.16 -0.33 -9.28
C ASP A 18 -2.41 0.17 -10.53
N MET A 19 -1.10 0.34 -10.45
CA MET A 19 -0.25 0.69 -11.61
C MET A 19 -0.27 -0.40 -12.69
N LEU A 20 -0.16 -1.68 -12.31
CA LEU A 20 -0.26 -2.80 -13.25
C LEU A 20 -1.63 -2.89 -13.92
N LEU A 21 -2.71 -2.56 -13.22
CA LEU A 21 -4.06 -2.50 -13.78
C LEU A 21 -4.22 -1.34 -14.77
N TRP A 22 -3.65 -0.18 -14.49
CA TRP A 22 -3.60 0.91 -15.47
C TRP A 22 -2.85 0.52 -16.73
N LEU A 23 -1.67 -0.11 -16.57
CA LEU A 23 -0.90 -0.61 -17.69
C LEU A 23 -1.68 -1.65 -18.49
N PHE A 24 -2.37 -2.58 -17.81
CA PHE A 24 -3.23 -3.57 -18.44
C PHE A 24 -4.33 -2.92 -19.31
N TRP A 25 -5.04 -1.92 -18.78
CA TRP A 25 -6.05 -1.20 -19.54
C TRP A 25 -5.46 -0.43 -20.72
N GLY A 26 -4.32 0.24 -20.54
CA GLY A 26 -3.63 0.94 -21.62
C GLY A 26 -3.24 -0.01 -22.76
N VAL A 27 -2.63 -1.15 -22.42
CA VAL A 27 -2.26 -2.19 -23.40
C VAL A 27 -3.50 -2.77 -24.10
N THR A 28 -4.61 -2.95 -23.37
CA THR A 28 -5.88 -3.44 -23.94
C THR A 28 -6.41 -2.46 -25.01
N ILE A 29 -6.45 -1.17 -24.68
CA ILE A 29 -6.94 -0.12 -25.60
C ILE A 29 -6.05 -0.06 -26.84
N MET A 30 -4.72 -0.09 -26.67
CA MET A 30 -3.77 -0.10 -27.79
C MET A 30 -3.90 -1.34 -28.66
N SER A 31 -4.06 -2.52 -28.06
CA SER A 31 -4.29 -3.77 -28.78
C SER A 31 -5.55 -3.68 -29.64
N LEU A 32 -6.65 -3.18 -29.08
CA LEU A 32 -7.91 -3.03 -29.80
C LEU A 32 -7.79 -2.01 -30.95
N ALA A 33 -7.17 -0.86 -30.69
CA ALA A 33 -6.97 0.17 -31.71
C ALA A 33 -6.13 -0.33 -32.89
N CYS A 34 -5.05 -1.09 -32.64
CA CYS A 34 -4.24 -1.68 -33.70
C CYS A 34 -5.02 -2.71 -34.53
N LEU A 35 -5.79 -3.60 -33.88
CA LEU A 35 -6.57 -4.62 -34.58
C LEU A 35 -7.68 -4.00 -35.44
N LEU A 36 -8.42 -3.02 -34.90
CA LEU A 36 -9.46 -2.30 -35.64
C LEU A 36 -8.89 -1.45 -36.78
N GLY A 37 -7.67 -0.92 -36.62
CA GLY A 37 -6.97 -0.16 -37.66
C GLY A 37 -6.26 -1.01 -38.71
N GLY A 38 -6.41 -2.34 -38.70
CA GLY A 38 -5.77 -3.25 -39.67
C GLY A 38 -4.29 -3.54 -39.38
N TYR A 39 -3.72 -3.02 -38.30
CA TYR A 39 -2.34 -3.28 -37.85
C TYR A 39 -2.26 -4.59 -37.05
N VAL A 40 -2.44 -5.71 -37.76
CA VAL A 40 -2.59 -7.04 -37.16
C VAL A 40 -1.34 -7.47 -36.37
N ARG A 41 -0.13 -7.29 -36.92
CA ARG A 41 1.13 -7.71 -36.25
C ARG A 41 1.37 -6.96 -34.92
N PRO A 42 1.32 -5.61 -34.87
CA PRO A 42 1.37 -4.88 -33.59
C PRO A 42 0.24 -5.26 -32.63
N GLY A 43 -0.98 -5.50 -33.13
CA GLY A 43 -2.11 -5.94 -32.32
C GLY A 43 -1.81 -7.21 -31.54
N TYR A 44 -1.26 -8.24 -32.20
CA TYR A 44 -0.88 -9.49 -31.53
C TYR A 44 0.25 -9.30 -30.50
N PHE A 45 1.19 -8.40 -30.76
CA PHE A 45 2.24 -8.08 -29.79
C PHE A 45 1.66 -7.50 -28.49
N PHE A 46 0.74 -6.53 -28.60
CA PHE A 46 0.07 -5.96 -27.42
C PHE A 46 -0.80 -6.99 -26.71
N PHE A 47 -1.51 -7.84 -27.45
CA PHE A 47 -2.28 -8.93 -26.88
C PHE A 47 -1.42 -9.91 -26.07
N ALA A 48 -0.26 -10.32 -26.60
CA ALA A 48 0.68 -11.17 -25.86
C ALA A 48 1.15 -10.49 -24.56
N GLY A 49 1.43 -9.18 -24.61
CA GLY A 49 1.73 -8.37 -23.43
C GLY A 49 0.60 -8.38 -22.39
N GLN A 50 -0.66 -8.32 -22.83
CA GLN A 50 -1.83 -8.40 -21.97
C GLN A 50 -1.96 -9.76 -21.25
N VAL A 51 -1.66 -10.86 -21.93
CA VAL A 51 -1.62 -12.20 -21.32
C VAL A 51 -0.56 -12.25 -20.21
N ILE A 52 0.65 -11.74 -20.47
CA ILE A 52 1.72 -11.67 -19.47
C ILE A 52 1.29 -10.84 -18.25
N LEU A 53 0.70 -9.65 -18.48
CA LEU A 53 0.21 -8.80 -17.40
C LEU A 53 -0.88 -9.48 -16.56
N THR A 54 -1.75 -10.28 -17.20
CA THR A 54 -2.79 -11.06 -16.53
C THR A 54 -2.18 -12.07 -15.56
N VAL A 55 -1.17 -12.82 -16.01
CA VAL A 55 -0.43 -13.78 -15.17
C VAL A 55 0.22 -13.07 -13.98
N ILE A 56 0.86 -11.92 -14.21
CA ILE A 56 1.49 -11.11 -13.15
C ILE A 56 0.44 -10.63 -12.14
N LEU A 57 -0.70 -10.11 -12.58
CA LEU A 57 -1.79 -9.63 -11.72
C LEU A 57 -2.39 -10.76 -10.87
N PHE A 58 -2.61 -11.94 -11.47
CA PHE A 58 -3.11 -13.10 -10.76
C PHE A 58 -2.13 -13.60 -9.70
N TYR A 59 -0.85 -13.70 -10.06
CA TYR A 59 0.22 -14.05 -9.14
C TYR A 59 0.32 -13.06 -7.98
N TRP A 60 0.25 -11.75 -8.27
CA TRP A 60 0.27 -10.69 -7.27
C TRP A 60 -0.90 -10.80 -6.30
N ARG A 61 -2.12 -11.05 -6.79
CA ARG A 61 -3.34 -11.19 -5.96
C ARG A 61 -3.20 -12.35 -4.98
N TYR A 62 -2.68 -13.49 -5.45
CA TYR A 62 -2.52 -14.69 -4.64
C TYR A 62 -1.47 -14.49 -3.53
N LEU A 63 -0.30 -13.96 -3.87
CA LEU A 63 0.80 -13.83 -2.93
C LEU A 63 0.60 -12.71 -1.90
N THR A 64 0.09 -11.55 -2.31
CA THR A 64 0.00 -10.39 -1.44
C THR A 64 -0.99 -10.63 -0.29
N ARG A 65 -2.16 -11.23 -0.60
CA ARG A 65 -3.15 -11.59 0.42
C ARG A 65 -2.61 -12.58 1.45
N LYS A 66 -1.96 -13.65 0.99
CA LYS A 66 -1.39 -14.67 1.89
C LYS A 66 -0.27 -14.10 2.76
N THR A 67 0.56 -13.23 2.20
CA THR A 67 1.68 -12.62 2.92
C THR A 67 1.19 -11.64 3.98
N ALA A 68 0.25 -10.75 3.63
CA ALA A 68 -0.36 -9.80 4.56
C ALA A 68 -1.03 -10.51 5.74
N ALA A 69 -1.85 -11.53 5.45
CA ALA A 69 -2.57 -12.29 6.47
C ALA A 69 -1.60 -13.03 7.41
N ARG A 70 -0.59 -13.71 6.85
CA ARG A 70 0.43 -14.41 7.66
C ARG A 70 1.23 -13.45 8.53
N MET A 71 1.66 -12.32 8.00
CA MET A 71 2.48 -11.37 8.77
C MET A 71 1.68 -10.76 9.91
N SER A 72 0.43 -10.38 9.66
CA SER A 72 -0.45 -9.78 10.67
C SER A 72 -0.79 -10.80 11.75
N SER A 73 -1.10 -12.04 11.37
CA SER A 73 -1.34 -13.14 12.30
C SER A 73 -0.10 -13.48 13.14
N ASN A 74 1.09 -13.50 12.55
CA ASN A 74 2.34 -13.79 13.28
C ASN A 74 2.71 -12.69 14.29
N LEU A 75 2.28 -11.44 14.04
CA LEU A 75 2.50 -10.31 14.95
C LEU A 75 1.36 -10.13 15.97
N GLY A 76 0.28 -10.91 15.88
CA GLY A 76 -0.88 -10.79 16.76
C GLY A 76 -1.75 -9.57 16.50
N LEU A 77 -1.61 -8.92 15.34
CA LEU A 77 -2.39 -7.74 14.98
C LEU A 77 -3.84 -8.13 14.66
N LYS A 78 -4.79 -7.33 15.13
CA LYS A 78 -6.24 -7.60 15.02
C LYS A 78 -6.93 -6.76 13.97
N ALA A 79 -6.65 -5.46 13.96
CA ALA A 79 -7.27 -4.46 13.10
C ALA A 79 -6.32 -3.94 12.00
N VAL A 80 -5.01 -4.18 12.14
CA VAL A 80 -3.99 -3.71 11.19
C VAL A 80 -3.34 -4.86 10.42
N GLY A 81 -3.34 -4.72 9.11
CA GLY A 81 -2.63 -5.58 8.17
C GLY A 81 -1.33 -4.94 7.69
N LEU A 82 -0.22 -5.68 7.70
CA LEU A 82 1.06 -5.19 7.16
C LEU A 82 1.45 -5.92 5.87
N VAL A 83 1.77 -5.13 4.85
CA VAL A 83 2.35 -5.64 3.60
C VAL A 83 3.77 -5.09 3.46
N PRO A 84 4.82 -5.93 3.42
CA PRO A 84 6.17 -5.44 3.23
C PRO A 84 6.32 -4.80 1.85
N LEU A 85 7.00 -3.65 1.79
CA LEU A 85 7.28 -2.91 0.58
C LEU A 85 8.78 -2.90 0.27
N ARG A 86 9.12 -2.94 -1.02
CA ARG A 86 10.49 -2.73 -1.47
C ARG A 86 10.88 -1.26 -1.29
N ARG A 87 12.06 -0.99 -0.72
CA ARG A 87 12.56 0.39 -0.49
C ARG A 87 12.55 1.26 -1.75
N GLY A 88 13.02 0.72 -2.88
CA GLY A 88 13.03 1.46 -4.14
C GLY A 88 11.63 1.85 -4.62
N TRP A 89 10.64 0.99 -4.39
CA TRP A 89 9.24 1.30 -4.71
C TRP A 89 8.68 2.40 -3.82
N VAL A 90 8.98 2.36 -2.52
CA VAL A 90 8.58 3.41 -1.57
C VAL A 90 9.22 4.75 -1.91
N GLY A 91 10.52 4.75 -2.24
CA GLY A 91 11.22 5.94 -2.70
C GLY A 91 10.60 6.52 -3.97
N PHE A 92 10.22 5.68 -4.93
CA PHE A 92 9.50 6.10 -6.14
C PHE A 92 8.14 6.74 -5.81
N LEU A 93 7.36 6.14 -4.91
CA LEU A 93 6.06 6.72 -4.51
C LEU A 93 6.20 8.07 -3.81
N ILE A 94 7.18 8.21 -2.91
CA ILE A 94 7.48 9.48 -2.23
C ILE A 94 7.96 10.54 -3.22
N TRP A 95 8.81 10.16 -4.18
CA TRP A 95 9.26 11.06 -5.23
C TRP A 95 8.09 11.52 -6.12
N LEU A 96 7.21 10.59 -6.52
CA LEU A 96 6.05 10.88 -7.35
C LEU A 96 5.06 11.83 -6.66
N SER A 97 4.96 11.79 -5.33
CA SER A 97 4.13 12.73 -4.58
C SER A 97 4.77 14.12 -4.39
N GLY A 98 6.00 14.33 -4.86
CA GLY A 98 6.71 15.60 -4.73
C GLY A 98 7.28 15.88 -3.34
N HIS A 99 7.24 14.90 -2.43
CA HIS A 99 7.74 15.05 -1.07
C HIS A 99 9.15 14.47 -0.91
N ARG A 100 9.80 14.83 0.20
CA ARG A 100 11.06 14.23 0.66
C ARG A 100 10.93 13.88 2.14
N LEU A 101 11.61 12.83 2.57
CA LEU A 101 11.70 12.44 3.98
C LEU A 101 13.15 12.60 4.43
N GLU A 102 13.35 13.18 5.61
CA GLU A 102 14.69 13.44 6.17
C GLU A 102 15.28 12.24 6.92
N GLY A 103 14.45 11.28 7.32
CA GLY A 103 14.87 10.09 8.07
C GLY A 103 15.36 8.94 7.20
N ARG A 104 16.17 8.05 7.79
CA ARG A 104 16.55 6.75 7.19
C ARG A 104 15.62 5.65 7.71
N TRP A 105 15.22 4.74 6.84
CA TRP A 105 14.42 3.57 7.21
C TRP A 105 15.03 2.27 6.72
N ILE A 106 14.93 1.24 7.56
CA ILE A 106 15.51 -0.08 7.29
C ILE A 106 14.51 -0.93 6.51
N LYS A 107 13.22 -0.84 6.83
CA LYS A 107 12.15 -1.58 6.17
C LYS A 107 10.98 -0.66 5.93
N ALA A 108 10.14 -1.01 4.97
CA ALA A 108 8.94 -0.27 4.65
C ALA A 108 7.74 -1.21 4.60
N TYR A 109 6.60 -0.72 5.04
CA TYR A 109 5.35 -1.47 5.10
C TYR A 109 4.19 -0.62 4.62
N GLU A 110 3.27 -1.22 3.88
CA GLU A 110 1.94 -0.68 3.63
C GLU A 110 1.01 -1.17 4.74
N VAL A 111 0.31 -0.24 5.36
CA VAL A 111 -0.64 -0.46 6.44
C VAL A 111 -2.04 -0.51 5.85
N HIS A 112 -2.71 -1.64 6.05
CA HIS A 112 -4.09 -1.87 5.65
C HIS A 112 -4.96 -2.00 6.89
N LEU A 113 -6.18 -1.48 6.83
CA LEU A 113 -7.16 -1.66 7.90
C LEU A 113 -7.99 -2.90 7.59
N LEU A 114 -8.04 -3.84 8.54
CA LEU A 114 -8.72 -5.12 8.43
C LEU A 114 -9.86 -5.18 9.44
N PRO A 115 -11.09 -4.73 9.09
CA PRO A 115 -12.23 -4.89 9.97
C PRO A 115 -12.56 -6.39 10.12
N ARG A 116 -12.49 -6.90 11.36
CA ARG A 116 -12.71 -8.32 11.70
C ARG A 116 -14.10 -8.86 11.33
N ALA A 117 -15.13 -8.04 11.48
CA ALA A 117 -16.50 -8.41 11.15
C ALA A 117 -17.26 -7.22 10.57
N LYS A 118 -18.22 -7.50 9.68
CA LYS A 118 -19.16 -6.50 9.13
C LYS A 118 -20.00 -5.78 10.22
N LYS A 119 -20.01 -6.30 11.45
CA LYS A 119 -20.82 -5.82 12.59
C LYS A 119 -19.99 -5.35 13.79
N THR A 120 -18.67 -5.16 13.65
CA THR A 120 -17.86 -4.62 14.76
C THR A 120 -18.24 -3.15 14.99
N SER A 121 -18.42 -2.75 16.26
CA SER A 121 -18.66 -1.34 16.59
C SER A 121 -17.45 -0.49 16.22
N LEU A 122 -17.69 0.75 15.76
CA LEU A 122 -16.62 1.67 15.36
C LEU A 122 -15.64 1.91 16.51
N THR A 123 -16.14 2.04 17.74
CA THR A 123 -15.33 2.27 18.94
C THR A 123 -14.35 1.13 19.18
N LEU A 124 -14.83 -0.13 19.18
CA LEU A 124 -13.97 -1.29 19.39
C LEU A 124 -12.92 -1.41 18.29
N PHE A 125 -13.29 -1.14 17.03
CA PHE A 125 -12.34 -1.13 15.93
C PHE A 125 -11.25 -0.05 16.09
N LEU A 126 -11.62 1.15 16.55
CA LEU A 126 -10.67 2.23 16.81
C LEU A 126 -9.71 1.89 17.96
N GLU A 127 -10.21 1.24 19.02
CA GLU A 127 -9.39 0.77 20.14
C GLU A 127 -8.40 -0.32 19.72
N GLU A 128 -8.87 -1.34 18.98
CA GLU A 128 -8.00 -2.38 18.44
C GLU A 128 -6.94 -1.81 17.49
N MET A 129 -7.33 -0.86 16.63
CA MET A 129 -6.40 -0.18 15.73
C MET A 129 -5.38 0.65 16.52
N ALA A 130 -5.78 1.36 17.57
CA ALA A 130 -4.86 2.13 18.40
C ALA A 130 -3.84 1.21 19.09
N ALA A 131 -4.30 0.09 19.66
CA ALA A 131 -3.44 -0.89 20.31
C ALA A 131 -2.43 -1.51 19.32
N ASP A 132 -2.88 -1.90 18.13
CA ASP A 132 -2.02 -2.45 17.08
C ASP A 132 -0.96 -1.43 16.62
N LEU A 133 -1.34 -0.17 16.42
CA LEU A 133 -0.42 0.88 15.95
C LEU A 133 0.62 1.26 17.00
N GLU A 134 0.24 1.35 18.28
CA GLU A 134 1.20 1.57 19.38
C GLU A 134 2.14 0.37 19.54
N PHE A 135 1.63 -0.86 19.40
CA PHE A 135 2.46 -2.06 19.39
C PHE A 135 3.50 -2.03 18.25
N LEU A 136 3.09 -1.65 17.03
CA LEU A 136 4.00 -1.54 15.89
C LEU A 136 5.07 -0.47 16.11
N LYS A 137 4.68 0.68 16.63
CA LYS A 137 5.60 1.77 17.01
C LYS A 137 6.63 1.30 18.03
N ALA A 138 6.24 0.53 19.03
CA ALA A 138 7.16 -0.01 20.04
C ALA A 138 8.05 -1.14 19.51
N ARG A 139 7.52 -2.01 18.64
CA ARG A 139 8.20 -3.25 18.24
C ARG A 139 9.06 -3.12 16.98
N MET A 140 8.79 -2.12 16.15
CA MET A 140 9.41 -1.97 14.83
C MET A 140 10.00 -0.56 14.61
N PRO A 141 10.95 -0.13 15.46
CA PRO A 141 11.62 1.14 15.24
C PRO A 141 12.50 1.09 13.97
N GLY A 142 12.78 2.26 13.39
CA GLY A 142 13.52 2.40 12.13
C GLY A 142 12.75 1.92 10.89
N CYS A 143 11.45 1.59 11.02
CA CYS A 143 10.60 1.19 9.90
C CYS A 143 9.76 2.36 9.39
N LEU A 144 9.51 2.38 8.08
CA LEU A 144 8.59 3.30 7.43
C LEU A 144 7.24 2.62 7.22
N PHE A 145 6.17 3.26 7.68
CA PHE A 145 4.81 2.81 7.45
C PHE A 145 4.12 3.76 6.49
N MET A 146 3.55 3.24 5.41
CA MET A 146 2.72 3.97 4.45
C MET A 146 1.26 3.56 4.62
N TRP A 147 0.34 4.49 4.46
CA TRP A 147 -1.09 4.18 4.46
C TRP A 147 -1.84 5.05 3.45
N GLU A 148 -3.02 4.57 3.10
CA GLU A 148 -4.07 5.34 2.44
C GLU A 148 -5.40 4.89 3.04
N THR A 149 -6.10 5.79 3.74
CA THR A 149 -7.33 5.44 4.45
C THR A 149 -8.29 6.61 4.52
N SER A 150 -9.60 6.31 4.54
CA SER A 150 -10.65 7.26 4.92
C SER A 150 -11.08 7.11 6.38
N ALA A 151 -10.59 6.08 7.08
CA ALA A 151 -10.91 5.89 8.49
C ALA A 151 -10.19 6.95 9.34
N PRO A 152 -10.84 7.47 10.39
CA PRO A 152 -10.19 8.40 11.29
C PRO A 152 -9.06 7.68 12.04
N LEU A 153 -7.88 8.30 12.11
CA LEU A 153 -6.81 7.82 12.98
C LEU A 153 -7.09 8.15 14.46
N PRO A 154 -6.67 7.29 15.40
CA PRO A 154 -6.70 7.57 16.82
C PRO A 154 -5.91 8.84 17.15
N ALA A 155 -6.32 9.56 18.20
CA ALA A 155 -5.71 10.83 18.59
C ALA A 155 -4.21 10.70 18.88
N SER A 156 -3.80 9.68 19.66
CA SER A 156 -2.39 9.44 20.01
C SER A 156 -1.48 9.27 18.79
N ILE A 157 -1.94 8.48 17.80
CA ILE A 157 -1.20 8.26 16.56
C ILE A 157 -1.17 9.53 15.72
N ARG A 158 -2.24 10.30 15.69
CA ARG A 158 -2.29 11.57 14.94
C ARG A 158 -1.31 12.59 15.50
N GLU A 159 -1.24 12.72 16.82
CA GLU A 159 -0.26 13.58 17.49
C GLU A 159 1.16 13.12 17.20
N TYR A 160 1.41 11.81 17.27
CA TYR A 160 2.70 11.23 16.91
C TYR A 160 3.10 11.54 15.47
N VAL A 161 2.20 11.33 14.49
CA VAL A 161 2.48 11.62 13.08
C VAL A 161 2.74 13.10 12.84
N ARG A 162 2.01 14.00 13.51
CA ARG A 162 2.27 15.45 13.43
C ARG A 162 3.64 15.82 13.97
N GLY A 163 4.01 15.31 15.14
CA GLY A 163 5.34 15.55 15.71
C GLY A 163 6.47 14.99 14.84
N GLN A 164 6.22 13.90 14.11
CA GLN A 164 7.18 13.39 13.11
C GLN A 164 7.17 14.20 11.81
N ALA A 165 6.03 14.77 11.41
CA ALA A 165 5.93 15.64 10.24
C ALA A 165 6.72 16.95 10.43
N GLU A 166 6.67 17.54 11.62
CA GLU A 166 7.47 18.71 12.01
C GLU A 166 8.98 18.45 11.89
N ARG A 167 9.40 17.19 12.02
CA ARG A 167 10.79 16.73 11.88
C ARG A 167 11.13 16.23 10.46
N GLY A 168 10.26 16.46 9.48
CA GLY A 168 10.45 15.96 8.11
C GLY A 168 10.42 14.43 7.97
N MET A 169 9.92 13.71 8.98
CA MET A 169 9.88 12.24 9.05
C MET A 169 8.51 11.63 8.75
N ALA A 170 7.51 12.47 8.46
CA ALA A 170 6.17 12.02 8.09
C ALA A 170 5.52 12.88 7.02
N ILE A 171 4.57 12.28 6.30
CA ILE A 171 3.69 12.91 5.32
C ILE A 171 2.25 12.60 5.74
N TRP A 172 1.38 13.62 5.75
CA TRP A 172 -0.03 13.48 6.10
C TRP A 172 -0.90 14.37 5.20
N GLU A 173 -1.26 13.88 4.03
CA GLU A 173 -1.92 14.67 2.99
C GLU A 173 -3.34 14.20 2.68
N LYS A 174 -4.15 15.12 2.16
CA LYS A 174 -5.48 14.78 1.63
C LYS A 174 -5.33 14.17 0.23
N GLY A 175 -6.10 13.13 -0.06
CA GLY A 175 -6.13 12.48 -1.37
C GLY A 175 -5.63 11.04 -1.36
N GLN A 176 -5.04 10.61 -2.48
CA GLN A 176 -4.54 9.26 -2.73
C GLN A 176 -3.11 9.36 -3.26
N TRP A 177 -2.26 8.35 -2.98
CA TRP A 177 -0.91 8.28 -3.56
C TRP A 177 -0.94 8.16 -5.09
N PHE A 178 -1.92 7.43 -5.60
CA PHE A 178 -2.08 7.14 -7.03
C PHE A 178 -3.57 6.97 -7.34
N PRO A 179 -4.06 7.52 -8.48
CA PRO A 179 -5.45 7.34 -8.86
C PRO A 179 -5.74 5.85 -9.11
N GLY A 180 -6.78 5.33 -8.46
CA GLY A 180 -7.23 3.97 -8.74
C GLY A 180 -7.67 3.77 -10.20
N PRO A 181 -7.44 2.59 -10.80
CA PRO A 181 -7.77 2.28 -12.20
C PRO A 181 -9.28 2.24 -12.46
N PRO A 182 -9.70 2.39 -13.72
CA PRO A 182 -11.11 2.30 -14.09
C PRO A 182 -11.69 0.93 -13.71
N GLY A 183 -12.92 0.92 -13.20
CA GLY A 183 -13.62 -0.30 -12.79
C GLY A 183 -13.16 -0.92 -11.47
N ALA A 184 -12.06 -0.46 -10.85
CA ALA A 184 -11.72 -0.86 -9.49
C ALA A 184 -12.66 -0.16 -8.49
N GLY A 185 -13.51 -0.95 -7.83
CA GLY A 185 -14.37 -0.46 -6.75
C GLY A 185 -13.55 0.32 -5.72
N LYS A 186 -13.94 1.57 -5.46
CA LYS A 186 -13.31 2.39 -4.42
C LYS A 186 -14.09 2.19 -3.13
N ASP A 187 -13.59 1.30 -2.26
CA ASP A 187 -14.09 1.18 -0.89
C ASP A 187 -13.81 2.46 -0.06
N ILE A 188 -12.93 3.34 -0.57
CA ILE A 188 -12.50 4.57 0.09
C ILE A 188 -13.23 5.78 -0.51
N LYS A 189 -13.98 6.52 0.32
CA LYS A 189 -14.61 7.79 -0.07
C LYS A 189 -13.53 8.83 -0.38
N LYS A 190 -13.34 9.18 -1.66
CA LYS A 190 -12.28 10.08 -2.15
C LYS A 190 -12.17 11.40 -1.34
N SER A 191 -13.29 12.03 -0.98
CA SER A 191 -13.32 13.31 -0.27
C SER A 191 -12.76 13.25 1.16
N LYS A 192 -12.77 12.06 1.78
CA LYS A 192 -12.25 11.83 3.14
C LYS A 192 -10.96 11.01 3.14
N CYS A 193 -10.45 10.65 1.96
CA CYS A 193 -9.24 9.86 1.85
C CYS A 193 -8.04 10.73 2.24
N ARG A 194 -7.19 10.16 3.07
CA ARG A 194 -5.88 10.70 3.38
C ARG A 194 -4.83 9.65 3.12
N TYR A 195 -3.71 10.11 2.63
CA TYR A 195 -2.55 9.27 2.43
C TYR A 195 -1.40 9.83 3.25
N GLY A 196 -0.46 8.95 3.58
CA GLY A 196 0.71 9.40 4.30
C GLY A 196 1.69 8.29 4.54
N CYS A 197 2.81 8.70 5.14
CA CYS A 197 3.80 7.78 5.65
C CYS A 197 4.46 8.35 6.90
N VAL A 198 5.00 7.48 7.75
CA VAL A 198 5.74 7.89 8.95
C VAL A 198 6.94 6.97 9.14
N ILE A 199 8.08 7.55 9.46
CA ILE A 199 9.25 6.82 9.96
C ILE A 199 9.10 6.72 11.47
N VAL A 200 9.16 5.49 11.99
CA VAL A 200 9.18 5.28 13.44
C VAL A 200 10.60 5.50 13.93
N SER A 201 10.83 6.60 14.67
CA SER A 201 12.13 6.88 15.27
C SER A 201 12.49 5.81 16.29
N GLU A 202 13.77 5.42 16.32
CA GLU A 202 14.34 4.80 17.51
C GLU A 202 14.25 5.84 18.64
N LYS A 203 13.75 5.41 19.80
CA LYS A 203 13.78 6.22 21.03
C LYS A 203 15.19 6.21 21.60
#